data_AF-A0A7W2EFB1-F1
#
_entry.id   AF-A0A7W2EFB1-F1
#
_cell.length_a   1.000
_cell.length_b   1.000
_cell.length_c   1.000
_cell.angle_alpha   90.00
_cell.angle_beta   90.00
_cell.angle_gamma   90.00
#
_symmetry.space_group_name_H-M   'P 1'
#
loop_
_entity.id
_entity.type
_entity.pdbx_description
1 polymer ?
#
loop_
_entity_poly.entity_id
_entity_poly.type
_entity_poly.pdbx_seq_one_letter_code
_entity_poly.pdbx_strand_id
1 'polypeptide(L)'
;MQWFWAPQLHFPWSGGVAQQIELDRFFDAIPPDAGDGKIERKAFDVASYGRQLGWISEVLLDLAETAPPSSGQAREALQNLVEANDAIQRIKRAQDAGRAMTAQAIEDAIVAMRTRDGEQFRQLSERLLPLLQAPPALEAPALLEAGG
;
A
#
# COMPACT_ATOMS: atom_id res chain seq x y z
N MET A 1 24.55 -32.43 -15.50
CA MET A 1 24.95 -31.04 -15.84
C MET A 1 23.88 -30.45 -16.75
N GLN A 2 23.01 -29.60 -16.23
CA GLN A 2 22.03 -28.88 -17.05
C GLN A 2 22.45 -27.41 -17.07
N TRP A 3 22.85 -26.95 -18.25
CA TRP A 3 23.21 -25.57 -18.55
C TRP A 3 21.90 -24.79 -18.74
N PHE A 4 21.59 -23.86 -17.84
CA PHE A 4 20.52 -22.89 -18.02
C PHE A 4 21.07 -21.70 -18.82
N TRP A 5 20.89 -21.74 -20.13
CA TRP A 5 21.13 -20.60 -21.00
C TRP A 5 19.80 -19.86 -21.22
N ALA A 6 19.71 -18.63 -20.72
CA ALA A 6 18.57 -17.73 -20.93
C ALA A 6 19.12 -16.36 -21.37
N PRO A 7 19.35 -16.14 -22.68
CA PRO A 7 19.86 -14.86 -23.15
C PRO A 7 18.77 -13.79 -22.97
N GLN A 8 19.02 -12.82 -22.11
CA GLN A 8 18.20 -11.63 -22.02
C GLN A 8 18.54 -10.71 -23.20
N LEU A 9 17.76 -10.81 -24.27
CA LEU A 9 17.84 -9.93 -25.43
C LEU A 9 17.22 -8.58 -25.07
N HIS A 10 18.06 -7.57 -24.86
CA HIS A 10 17.65 -6.18 -24.68
C HIS A 10 17.83 -5.45 -26.01
N PHE A 11 16.74 -4.99 -26.63
CA PHE A 11 16.80 -4.19 -27.85
C PHE A 11 17.01 -2.71 -27.50
N PRO A 12 17.84 -1.96 -28.25
CA PRO A 12 18.31 -0.62 -27.87
C PRO A 12 17.24 0.49 -27.87
N TRP A 13 15.95 0.14 -28.02
CA TRP A 13 14.80 1.05 -27.93
C TRP A 13 13.66 0.54 -27.03
N SER A 14 13.85 -0.54 -26.26
CA SER A 14 12.88 -0.90 -25.22
C SER A 14 13.06 0.02 -24.01
N GLY A 15 12.54 1.24 -24.09
CA GLY A 15 12.30 2.07 -22.91
C GLY A 15 11.56 1.22 -21.87
N GLY A 16 11.94 1.35 -20.60
CA GLY A 16 11.42 0.52 -19.51
C GLY A 16 9.92 0.41 -19.60
N VAL A 17 9.42 -0.78 -19.94
CA VAL A 17 7.99 -1.03 -19.96
C VAL A 17 7.57 -1.06 -18.49
N ALA A 18 7.17 0.09 -17.97
CA ALA A 18 6.31 0.14 -16.81
C ALA A 18 4.98 -0.47 -17.27
N GLN A 19 4.88 -1.81 -17.20
CA GLN A 19 3.65 -2.52 -17.53
C GLN A 19 2.62 -2.14 -16.47
N GLN A 20 1.79 -1.15 -16.81
CA GLN A 20 0.59 -0.85 -16.05
C GLN A 20 -0.41 -1.96 -16.40
N ILE A 21 -0.43 -3.01 -15.57
CA ILE A 21 -1.40 -4.10 -15.70
C ILE A 21 -2.75 -3.52 -15.31
N GLU A 22 -3.64 -3.33 -16.27
CA GLU A 22 -5.05 -3.09 -15.98
C GLU A 22 -5.64 -4.37 -15.41
N LEU A 23 -5.84 -4.39 -14.10
CA LEU A 23 -6.33 -5.55 -13.34
C LEU A 23 -7.66 -6.07 -13.90
N ASP A 24 -8.53 -5.20 -14.39
CA ASP A 24 -9.80 -5.61 -15.01
C ASP A 24 -9.58 -6.47 -16.25
N ARG A 25 -8.69 -6.04 -17.16
CA ARG A 25 -8.31 -6.80 -18.34
C ARG A 25 -7.61 -8.11 -17.99
N PHE A 26 -6.84 -8.13 -16.90
CA PHE A 26 -6.20 -9.35 -16.41
C PHE A 26 -7.24 -10.40 -15.98
N PHE A 27 -8.24 -10.00 -15.19
CA PHE A 27 -9.30 -10.92 -14.76
C PHE A 27 -10.23 -11.32 -15.92
N ASP A 28 -10.54 -10.40 -16.84
CA ASP A 28 -11.38 -10.70 -18.01
C ASP A 28 -10.68 -11.60 -19.04
N ALA A 29 -9.35 -11.72 -18.97
CA ALA A 29 -8.56 -12.59 -19.83
C ALA A 29 -8.43 -14.03 -19.29
N ILE A 30 -8.98 -14.34 -18.10
CA ILE A 30 -8.96 -15.70 -17.54
C ILE A 30 -9.88 -16.59 -18.40
N PRO A 31 -9.33 -17.64 -19.03
CA PRO A 31 -10.13 -18.58 -19.82
C PRO A 31 -11.21 -19.24 -18.95
N PRO A 32 -12.45 -19.45 -19.45
CA PRO A 32 -13.53 -20.06 -18.67
C PRO A 32 -13.23 -21.47 -18.15
N ASP A 33 -12.30 -22.18 -18.80
CA ASP A 33 -11.79 -23.50 -18.43
C ASP A 33 -10.70 -23.45 -17.34
N ALA A 34 -10.10 -22.28 -17.10
CA ALA A 34 -9.12 -22.03 -16.04
C ALA A 34 -9.74 -21.38 -14.78
N GLY A 35 -10.93 -20.79 -14.90
CA GLY A 35 -11.67 -20.18 -13.78
C GLY A 35 -12.70 -19.14 -14.23
N ASP A 36 -13.45 -18.58 -13.27
CA ASP A 36 -14.36 -17.47 -13.53
C ASP A 36 -13.70 -16.15 -13.12
N GLY A 37 -13.28 -15.35 -14.10
CA GLY A 37 -12.63 -14.06 -13.86
C GLY A 37 -13.42 -13.08 -12.99
N LYS A 38 -14.76 -13.14 -12.98
CA LYS A 38 -15.59 -12.29 -12.11
C LYS A 38 -15.54 -12.77 -10.66
N ILE A 39 -15.46 -14.08 -10.44
CA ILE A 39 -15.28 -14.66 -9.10
C ILE A 39 -13.87 -14.35 -8.59
N GLU A 40 -12.85 -14.55 -9.42
CA GLU A 40 -11.46 -14.25 -9.06
C GLU A 40 -11.23 -12.77 -8.73
N ARG A 41 -11.86 -11.85 -9.47
CA ARG A 41 -11.85 -10.42 -9.14
C ARG A 41 -12.43 -10.16 -7.74
N LYS A 42 -13.61 -10.72 -7.46
CA LYS A 42 -14.25 -10.57 -6.14
C LYS A 42 -13.41 -11.16 -5.02
N ALA A 43 -12.74 -12.29 -5.26
CA ALA A 43 -11.82 -12.89 -4.29
C ALA A 43 -10.58 -12.01 -4.06
N PHE A 44 -10.02 -11.43 -5.12
CA PHE A 44 -8.90 -10.50 -5.03
C PHE A 44 -9.26 -9.22 -4.26
N ASP A 45 -10.48 -8.70 -4.41
CA ASP A 45 -10.96 -7.52 -3.68
C ASP A 45 -11.02 -7.78 -2.16
N VAL A 46 -11.42 -9.00 -1.75
CA VAL A 46 -11.41 -9.42 -0.35
C VAL A 46 -9.98 -9.48 0.18
N ALA A 47 -9.10 -10.19 -0.52
CA ALA A 47 -7.69 -10.27 -0.16
C ALA A 47 -6.83 -10.53 -1.39
N SER A 48 -6.03 -9.54 -1.78
CA SER A 48 -5.02 -9.74 -2.82
C SER A 48 -4.02 -10.82 -2.40
N TYR A 49 -3.41 -11.50 -3.36
CA TYR A 49 -2.41 -12.54 -3.06
C TYR A 49 -1.27 -12.02 -2.19
N GLY A 50 -0.85 -10.77 -2.38
CA GLY A 50 0.15 -10.14 -1.50
C GLY A 50 -0.33 -9.96 -0.05
N ARG A 51 -1.62 -9.71 0.16
CA ARG A 51 -2.23 -9.64 1.50
C ARG A 51 -2.32 -11.01 2.16
N GLN A 52 -2.74 -12.02 1.39
CA GLN A 52 -2.80 -13.41 1.86
C GLN A 52 -1.41 -13.91 2.28
N LEU A 53 -0.38 -13.68 1.46
CA LEU A 53 1.02 -14.01 1.78
C LEU A 53 1.54 -13.24 2.99
N GLY A 54 1.12 -11.98 3.15
CA GLY A 54 1.42 -11.19 4.36
C GLY A 54 0.91 -11.88 5.62
N TRP A 55 -0.38 -12.23 5.66
CA TRP A 55 -0.98 -12.91 6.81
C TRP A 55 -0.32 -14.26 7.14
N ILE A 56 -0.05 -15.07 6.11
CA ILE A 56 0.64 -16.35 6.29
C ILE A 56 2.04 -16.14 6.85
N SER A 57 2.78 -15.15 6.34
CA SER A 57 4.14 -14.85 6.81
C SER A 57 4.14 -14.39 8.26
N GLU A 58 3.21 -13.50 8.65
CA GLU A 58 3.07 -13.02 10.03
C GLU A 58 2.80 -14.18 11.00
N VAL A 59 1.84 -15.06 10.67
CA VAL A 59 1.51 -16.22 11.51
C VAL A 59 2.70 -17.19 11.61
N LEU A 60 3.40 -17.46 10.50
CA LEU A 60 4.55 -18.37 10.50
C LEU A 60 5.74 -17.83 11.30
N LEU A 61 5.99 -16.52 11.22
CA LEU A 61 7.06 -15.87 11.99
C LEU A 61 6.75 -15.91 13.49
N ASP A 62 5.53 -15.57 13.88
CA ASP A 62 5.07 -15.64 15.29
C ASP A 62 5.15 -17.08 15.84
N LEU A 63 4.67 -18.06 15.07
CA LEU A 63 4.75 -19.46 15.47
C LEU A 63 6.21 -19.94 15.62
N ALA A 64 7.11 -19.48 14.75
CA ALA A 64 8.52 -19.86 14.81
C ALA A 64 9.26 -19.31 16.03
N GLU A 65 8.79 -18.22 16.65
CA GLU A 65 9.34 -17.73 17.93
C GLU A 65 9.07 -18.71 19.08
N THR A 66 7.90 -19.36 19.06
CA THR A 66 7.48 -20.30 20.11
C THR A 66 7.91 -21.74 19.83
N ALA A 67 7.97 -22.12 18.55
CA ALA A 67 8.33 -23.46 18.08
C ALA A 67 9.33 -23.38 16.91
N PRO A 68 10.62 -23.13 17.20
CA PRO A 68 11.63 -23.04 16.15
C PRO A 68 11.74 -24.33 15.34
N PRO A 69 11.93 -24.24 14.01
CA PRO A 69 12.06 -25.42 13.17
C PRO A 69 13.29 -26.26 13.54
N SER A 70 13.13 -27.58 13.54
CA SER A 70 14.17 -28.52 13.97
C SER A 70 15.16 -28.90 12.86
N SER A 71 14.69 -28.99 11.61
CA SER A 71 15.54 -29.34 10.47
C SER A 71 16.39 -28.16 10.00
N GLY A 72 17.57 -28.44 9.44
CA GLY A 72 18.45 -27.40 8.88
C GLY A 72 17.77 -26.62 7.74
N GLN A 73 17.10 -27.33 6.83
CA GLN A 73 16.38 -26.74 5.71
C GLN A 73 15.24 -25.81 6.18
N ALA A 74 14.49 -26.20 7.22
CA ALA A 74 13.41 -25.37 7.72
C ALA A 74 13.93 -24.12 8.46
N ARG A 75 15.09 -24.21 9.12
CA ARG A 75 15.77 -23.03 9.70
C ARG A 75 16.25 -22.06 8.62
N GLU A 76 16.82 -22.57 7.53
CA GLU A 76 17.23 -21.75 6.38
C GLU A 76 16.01 -21.08 5.72
N ALA A 77 14.91 -21.83 5.53
CA ALA A 77 13.68 -21.27 4.98
C ALA A 77 13.07 -20.18 5.87
N LEU A 78 13.10 -20.36 7.20
CA LEU A 78 12.68 -19.35 8.15
C LEU A 78 13.55 -18.10 8.07
N GLN A 79 14.87 -18.26 7.97
CA GLN A 79 15.78 -17.12 7.82
C GLN A 79 15.50 -16.33 6.54
N ASN A 80 15.29 -17.02 5.42
CA ASN A 80 14.90 -16.40 4.16
C ASN A 80 13.55 -15.66 4.29
N LEU A 81 12.59 -16.22 5.03
CA LEU A 81 11.29 -15.58 5.27
C LEU A 81 11.44 -14.29 6.08
N VAL A 82 12.27 -14.29 7.14
CA VAL A 82 12.59 -13.11 7.95
C VAL A 82 13.22 -12.02 7.07
N GLU A 83 14.26 -12.37 6.31
CA GLU A 83 14.98 -11.42 5.44
C GLU A 83 14.07 -10.82 4.37
N ALA A 84 13.24 -11.66 3.74
CA ALA A 84 12.28 -11.22 2.73
C ALA A 84 11.22 -10.29 3.33
N ASN A 85 10.66 -10.63 4.51
CA ASN A 85 9.69 -9.78 5.18
C ASN A 85 10.31 -8.43 5.54
N ASP A 86 11.51 -8.39 6.11
CA ASP A 86 12.20 -7.15 6.46
C ASP A 86 12.51 -6.27 5.25
N ALA A 87 12.91 -6.87 4.12
CA ALA A 87 13.10 -6.17 2.87
C ALA A 87 11.79 -5.54 2.37
N ILE A 88 10.70 -6.31 2.36
CA ILE A 88 9.37 -5.83 1.96
C ILE A 88 8.90 -4.69 2.86
N GLN A 89 9.07 -4.80 4.19
CA GLN A 89 8.68 -3.74 5.11
C GLN A 89 9.50 -2.47 4.92
N ARG A 90 10.80 -2.56 4.59
CA ARG A 90 11.60 -1.39 4.21
C ARG A 90 11.09 -0.73 2.93
N ILE A 91 10.72 -1.50 1.91
CA ILE A 91 10.16 -0.97 0.66
C ILE A 91 8.84 -0.24 0.94
N LYS A 92 7.94 -0.86 1.70
CA LYS A 92 6.65 -0.26 2.10
C LYS A 92 6.86 1.07 2.83
N ARG A 93 7.72 1.10 3.85
CA ARG A 93 8.04 2.33 4.61
C ARG A 93 8.63 3.43 3.73
N ALA A 94 9.54 3.10 2.82
CA ALA A 94 10.13 4.07 1.90
C ALA A 94 9.08 4.64 0.94
N GLN A 95 8.16 3.81 0.45
CA GLN A 95 7.06 4.23 -0.40
C GLN A 95 6.05 5.11 0.34
N ASP A 96 5.71 4.76 1.58
CA ASP A 96 4.79 5.55 2.40
C ASP A 96 5.40 6.91 2.78
N ALA A 97 6.71 6.94 3.09
CA ALA A 97 7.45 8.19 3.30
C ALA A 97 7.48 9.09 2.04
N GLY A 98 7.52 8.49 0.85
CA GLY A 98 7.40 9.21 -0.42
C GLY A 98 5.98 9.58 -0.84
N ARG A 99 4.96 8.88 -0.31
CA ARG A 99 3.52 9.12 -0.59
C ARG A 99 2.84 10.06 0.41
N ALA A 100 3.44 10.31 1.57
CA ALA A 100 3.00 11.39 2.43
C ALA A 100 3.13 12.70 1.64
N MET A 101 2.03 13.17 1.04
CA MET A 101 2.01 14.49 0.42
C MET A 101 2.37 15.49 1.52
N THR A 102 3.48 16.19 1.33
CA THR A 102 3.85 17.27 2.24
C THR A 102 2.74 18.32 2.21
N ALA A 103 2.55 19.05 3.31
CA ALA A 103 1.62 20.18 3.34
C ALA A 103 1.85 21.12 2.14
N GLN A 104 3.12 21.34 1.78
CA GLN A 104 3.52 22.09 0.59
C GLN A 104 2.99 21.50 -0.72
N ALA A 105 3.08 20.19 -0.93
CA ALA A 105 2.58 19.54 -2.15
C ALA A 105 1.05 19.61 -2.26
N ILE A 106 0.35 19.57 -1.12
CA ILE A 106 -1.11 19.77 -1.06
C ILE A 106 -1.45 21.23 -1.40
N GLU A 107 -0.73 22.19 -0.83
CA GLU A 107 -0.89 23.61 -1.13
C GLU A 107 -0.66 23.91 -2.61
N ASP A 108 0.44 23.42 -3.19
CA ASP A 108 0.78 23.62 -4.60
C ASP A 108 -0.30 23.02 -5.52
N ALA A 109 -0.85 21.86 -5.18
CA ALA A 109 -1.95 21.24 -5.91
C ALA A 109 -3.24 22.06 -5.83
N ILE A 110 -3.55 22.63 -4.66
CA ILE A 110 -4.72 23.50 -4.46
C ILE A 110 -4.56 24.81 -5.25
N VAL A 111 -3.36 25.41 -5.27
CA VAL A 111 -3.04 26.62 -6.05
C VAL A 111 -3.15 26.34 -7.56
N ALA A 112 -2.61 25.22 -8.03
CA ALA A 112 -2.73 24.81 -9.43
C ALA A 112 -4.20 24.56 -9.82
N MET A 113 -5.00 23.96 -8.93
CA MET A 113 -6.43 23.74 -9.17
C MET A 113 -7.19 25.06 -9.29
N ARG A 114 -6.91 26.04 -8.41
CA ARG A 114 -7.54 27.37 -8.46
C ARG A 114 -7.36 28.06 -9.81
N THR A 115 -6.21 27.85 -10.46
CA THR A 115 -5.87 28.51 -11.74
C THR A 115 -6.43 27.78 -12.96
N ARG A 116 -6.65 26.47 -12.88
CA ARG A 116 -7.08 25.64 -14.02
C ARG A 116 -8.57 25.30 -13.99
N ASP A 117 -9.15 25.15 -12.80
CA ASP A 117 -10.53 24.69 -12.61
C ASP A 117 -11.14 25.34 -11.36
N GLY A 118 -11.73 26.52 -11.56
CA GLY A 118 -12.32 27.31 -10.49
C GLY A 118 -13.59 26.68 -9.87
N GLU A 119 -14.24 25.74 -10.56
CA GLU A 119 -15.41 25.05 -10.01
C GLU A 119 -14.98 23.94 -9.05
N GLN A 120 -14.04 23.08 -9.46
CA GLN A 120 -13.46 22.07 -8.57
C GLN A 120 -12.82 22.70 -7.34
N PHE A 121 -12.09 23.81 -7.52
CA PHE A 121 -11.51 24.55 -6.39
C PHE A 121 -12.57 25.03 -5.41
N ARG A 122 -13.73 25.51 -5.88
CA ARG A 122 -14.82 25.99 -5.03
C ARG A 122 -15.44 24.85 -4.22
N GLN A 123 -15.78 23.75 -4.89
CA GLN A 123 -16.33 22.55 -4.24
C GLN A 123 -15.35 21.97 -3.20
N LEU A 124 -14.06 21.95 -3.51
CA LEU A 124 -13.03 21.50 -2.56
C LEU A 124 -12.92 22.45 -1.37
N SER A 125 -12.96 23.77 -1.60
CA SER A 125 -12.87 24.78 -0.54
C SER A 125 -14.04 24.69 0.44
N GLU A 126 -15.26 24.50 -0.04
CA GLU A 126 -16.46 24.33 0.82
C GLU A 126 -16.33 23.13 1.76
N ARG A 127 -15.67 22.06 1.30
CA ARG A 127 -15.44 20.84 2.09
C ARG A 127 -14.29 20.98 3.07
N LEU A 128 -13.24 21.73 2.72
CA LEU A 128 -12.04 21.90 3.55
C LEU A 128 -12.20 22.97 4.63
N LEU A 129 -12.96 24.03 4.37
CA LEU A 129 -13.15 25.14 5.30
C LEU A 129 -13.57 24.71 6.73
N PRO A 130 -14.57 23.83 6.93
CA PRO A 130 -14.96 23.40 8.29
C PRO A 130 -13.90 22.51 8.97
N LEU A 131 -13.01 21.87 8.22
CA LEU A 131 -11.94 21.03 8.77
C LEU A 131 -10.71 21.84 9.21
N LEU A 132 -10.54 23.03 8.62
CA LEU A 132 -9.43 23.96 8.92
C LEU A 132 -9.77 24.93 10.06
N GLN A 133 -11.04 25.07 10.41
CA GLN A 133 -11.45 25.81 11.60
C GLN A 133 -11.17 24.93 12.83
N ALA A 134 -10.32 25.41 13.74
CA ALA A 134 -10.04 24.73 15.00
C ALA A 134 -11.35 24.42 15.74
N PRO A 135 -11.50 23.25 16.39
CA PRO A 135 -12.66 23.01 17.24
C PRO A 135 -12.77 24.15 18.26
N PRO A 136 -13.99 24.61 18.60
CA PRO A 136 -14.15 25.63 19.63
C PRO A 136 -13.38 25.17 20.86
N ALA A 137 -12.49 26.02 21.35
CA ALA A 137 -11.71 25.76 22.55
C ALA A 137 -12.68 25.27 23.63
N LEU A 138 -12.46 24.06 24.14
CA LEU A 138 -13.20 23.53 25.28
C LEU A 138 -13.17 24.62 26.35
N GLU A 139 -14.33 25.23 26.63
CA GLU A 139 -14.46 26.23 27.68
C GLU A 139 -13.90 25.61 28.95
N ALA A 140 -12.85 26.24 29.50
CA ALA A 140 -12.24 25.79 30.74
C ALA A 140 -13.34 25.72 31.82
N PRO A 141 -13.43 24.65 32.61
CA PRO A 141 -14.45 24.53 33.64
C PRO A 141 -14.29 25.71 34.61
N ALA A 142 -15.41 26.40 34.85
CA ALA A 142 -15.51 27.47 35.84
C ALA A 142 -14.91 26.98 37.16
N LEU A 143 -13.78 27.56 37.55
CA LEU A 143 -13.22 27.38 38.88
C LEU A 143 -14.29 27.87 39.87
N LEU A 144 -14.84 26.91 40.61
CA LEU A 144 -15.64 27.14 41.80
C LEU A 144 -14.88 28.07 42.75
N GLU A 145 -15.34 29.32 42.83
CA GLU A 145 -15.11 30.21 43.95
C GLU A 145 -15.69 29.54 45.21
N ALA A 146 -14.86 28.77 45.91
CA ALA A 146 -15.11 28.34 47.29
C ALA A 146 -14.22 29.20 48.20
N GLY A 147 -14.74 30.36 48.60
CA GLY A 147 -14.11 31.27 49.54
C GLY A 147 -15.12 32.28 50.08
N GLY A 148 -15.78 31.92 51.19
CA GLY A 148 -16.74 32.77 51.91
C GLY A 148 -17.60 31.96 52.85
#